data_AF-A0A9E6JWA3-F1
#
_entry.id   AF-A0A9E6JWA3-F1
#
_cell.length_a   1.000
_cell.length_b   1.000
_cell.length_c   1.000
_cell.angle_alpha   90.00
_cell.angle_beta   90.00
_cell.angle_gamma   90.00
#
_symmetry.space_group_name_H-M   'P 1'
#
loop_
_entity.id
_entity.type
_entity.pdbx_description
1 polymer ?
#
loop_
_entity_poly.entity_id
_entity_poly.type
_entity_poly.pdbx_seq_one_letter_code
_entity_poly.pdbx_strand_id
1 'polypeptide(L)'
;MEVREVSTIWYDSLMPSIVDYGVILIFLFIIFFAAMSHQNKNIDSNPAYKYFISGLFFKIFCGFGLCTVYTLYYGGGDTHAYFISSKAMVNVLLQKGPEPFFRLLLGDQSNQAYAFDSYTGLVFYWHDIQAWTIIRFTSIFTIFSFKSYYTATLLLDVCAFVGVWKLYLTFTEIYPDYKNKLAIGILFVPSIVFWGSGIMKDTFTLSAACWLTHNFYKIFIKKENIFSNICLMIINIYIIISLKPYIIVALLPGILIWISFNYVKSVENKILRTLFTPFLIVFGFGVGAITLTAFSGSLGDYANIQSASKKAQITQQDLLRSDAYGANNYDLGSYEATPTGMIKKAPMAILTVLFRPFLWEAKNPVMLISGLENTIILLMTIFILFKVGVIKTFKIIGSEPFLFFSLLFAVIFSFSVGVAAANFGAMVRYRIPCMIFYIPTLIILYERMKSLKKDKETSREQNRNK
;
A
#
# COMPACT_ATOMS: atom_id res chain seq x y z
N MET A 1 -8.31 51.18 11.63
CA MET A 1 -8.29 50.22 10.50
C MET A 1 -7.32 49.13 10.88
N GLU A 2 -7.86 47.99 11.30
CA GLU A 2 -7.09 46.82 11.73
C GLU A 2 -6.15 46.35 10.62
N VAL A 3 -4.89 46.12 10.99
CA VAL A 3 -3.93 45.38 10.18
C VAL A 3 -4.44 43.94 10.13
N ARG A 4 -5.19 43.62 9.06
CA ARG A 4 -5.89 42.34 8.89
C ARG A 4 -4.90 41.19 8.79
N GLU A 5 -5.05 40.21 9.69
CA GLU A 5 -4.24 38.99 9.77
C GLU A 5 -4.23 38.23 8.43
N VAL A 6 -3.03 38.01 7.91
CA VAL A 6 -2.78 37.09 6.79
C VAL A 6 -3.08 35.67 7.27
N SER A 7 -3.76 34.85 6.46
CA SER A 7 -4.28 33.52 6.84
C SER A 7 -3.32 32.71 7.74
N THR A 8 -3.68 32.58 9.01
CA THR A 8 -2.89 31.95 10.09
C THR A 8 -2.93 30.42 10.08
N ILE A 9 -3.63 29.80 9.12
CA ILE A 9 -3.92 28.35 9.10
C ILE A 9 -2.69 27.44 9.11
N TRP A 10 -1.53 27.96 8.73
CA TRP A 10 -0.24 27.24 8.73
C TRP A 10 0.50 27.30 10.07
N TYR A 11 0.11 28.24 10.94
CA TYR A 11 0.62 28.38 12.31
C TYR A 11 -0.31 27.75 13.35
N ASP A 12 -1.51 27.33 12.94
CA ASP A 12 -2.43 26.59 13.79
C ASP A 12 -1.78 25.30 14.31
N SER A 13 -1.86 25.08 15.62
CA SER A 13 -1.50 23.79 16.19
C SER A 13 -2.39 22.69 15.62
N LEU A 14 -1.76 21.60 15.17
CA LEU A 14 -2.46 20.39 14.72
C LEU A 14 -2.74 19.41 15.86
N MET A 15 -2.43 19.78 17.10
CA MET A 15 -2.82 19.00 18.27
C MET A 15 -4.31 19.15 18.57
N PRO A 16 -4.98 18.07 19.03
CA PRO A 16 -6.40 18.15 19.36
C PRO A 16 -6.64 19.13 20.51
N SER A 17 -7.61 20.03 20.33
CA SER A 17 -8.20 20.79 21.43
C SER A 17 -9.10 19.89 22.30
N ILE A 18 -9.58 20.40 23.43
CA ILE A 18 -10.56 19.70 24.29
C ILE A 18 -11.82 19.31 23.50
N VAL A 19 -12.27 20.19 22.61
CA VAL A 19 -13.43 19.94 21.74
C VAL A 19 -13.11 18.83 20.74
N ASP A 20 -11.92 18.84 20.14
CA ASP A 20 -11.47 17.78 19.23
C ASP A 20 -11.45 16.41 19.92
N TYR A 21 -10.96 16.32 21.16
CA TYR A 21 -11.01 15.08 21.92
C TYR A 21 -12.44 14.57 22.12
N GLY A 22 -13.39 15.47 22.42
CA GLY A 22 -14.81 15.11 22.49
C GLY A 22 -15.34 14.54 21.17
N VAL A 23 -15.03 15.20 20.05
CA VAL A 23 -15.41 14.74 18.70
C VAL A 23 -14.78 13.38 18.38
N ILE A 24 -13.49 13.21 18.65
CA ILE A 24 -12.77 11.94 18.44
C ILE A 24 -13.45 10.81 19.22
N LEU A 25 -13.78 11.02 20.50
CA LEU A 25 -14.45 10.01 21.33
C LEU A 25 -15.82 9.62 20.78
N ILE A 26 -16.62 10.59 20.31
CA ILE A 26 -17.93 10.32 19.69
C ILE A 26 -17.75 9.48 18.42
N PHE A 27 -16.84 9.87 17.53
CA PHE A 27 -16.57 9.11 16.31
C PHE A 27 -16.06 7.70 16.62
N LEU A 28 -15.14 7.53 17.58
CA LEU A 28 -14.65 6.22 18.00
C LEU A 28 -15.80 5.35 18.52
N PHE A 29 -16.69 5.89 19.35
CA PHE A 29 -17.87 5.16 19.83
C PHE A 29 -18.75 4.68 18.67
N ILE A 30 -19.10 5.57 17.74
CA ILE A 30 -19.93 5.24 16.57
C ILE A 30 -19.24 4.17 15.70
N ILE A 31 -17.95 4.35 15.41
CA ILE A 31 -17.15 3.45 14.58
C ILE A 31 -17.07 2.06 15.22
N PHE A 32 -16.72 1.96 16.50
CA PHE A 32 -16.59 0.66 17.17
C PHE A 32 -17.93 -0.02 17.40
N PHE A 33 -19.02 0.73 17.64
CA PHE A 33 -20.37 0.18 17.68
C PHE A 33 -20.76 -0.43 16.32
N ALA A 34 -20.55 0.30 15.23
CA ALA A 34 -20.79 -0.20 13.88
C ALA A 34 -19.90 -1.39 13.53
N ALA A 35 -18.62 -1.36 13.92
CA ALA A 35 -17.67 -2.44 13.69
C ALA A 35 -18.05 -3.71 14.46
N MET A 36 -18.54 -3.57 15.70
CA MET A 36 -19.01 -4.69 16.52
C MET A 36 -20.27 -5.33 15.93
N SER A 37 -21.23 -4.52 15.49
CA SER A 37 -22.41 -5.01 14.76
C SER A 37 -22.02 -5.76 13.49
N HIS A 38 -21.09 -5.20 12.70
CA HIS A 38 -20.60 -5.83 11.48
C HIS A 38 -19.85 -7.15 11.76
N GLN A 39 -18.99 -7.18 12.78
CA GLN A 39 -18.27 -8.39 13.19
C GLN A 39 -19.23 -9.50 13.64
N ASN A 40 -20.15 -9.19 14.55
CA ASN A 40 -21.10 -10.17 15.10
C ASN A 40 -22.01 -10.76 14.02
N LYS A 41 -22.42 -9.96 13.02
CA LYS A 41 -23.24 -10.46 11.90
C LYS A 41 -22.52 -11.47 11.00
N ASN A 42 -21.18 -11.43 10.92
CA ASN A 42 -20.41 -12.21 9.96
C ASN A 42 -19.50 -13.27 10.60
N ILE A 43 -19.33 -13.27 11.92
CA ILE A 43 -18.37 -14.16 12.60
C ILE A 43 -18.77 -15.63 12.55
N ASP A 44 -20.08 -15.92 12.58
CA ASP A 44 -20.60 -17.29 12.52
C ASP A 44 -20.40 -17.91 11.14
N SER A 45 -20.57 -17.12 10.07
CA SER A 45 -20.37 -17.58 8.69
C SER A 45 -18.91 -17.56 8.27
N ASN A 46 -18.11 -16.63 8.81
CA ASN A 46 -16.70 -16.53 8.52
C ASN A 46 -15.89 -16.21 9.79
N PRO A 47 -15.24 -17.23 10.40
CA PRO A 47 -14.46 -17.06 11.63
C PRO A 47 -13.27 -16.09 11.53
N ALA A 48 -12.88 -15.66 10.32
CA ALA A 48 -11.86 -14.63 10.14
C ALA A 48 -12.29 -13.29 10.75
N TYR A 49 -13.61 -13.01 10.84
CA TYR A 49 -14.16 -11.77 11.39
C TYR A 49 -13.81 -11.51 12.84
N LYS A 50 -13.36 -12.52 13.61
CA LYS A 50 -12.86 -12.31 14.98
C LYS A 50 -11.71 -11.29 15.07
N TYR A 51 -10.99 -11.04 13.97
CA TYR A 51 -9.89 -10.08 13.91
C TYR A 51 -10.31 -8.68 13.44
N PHE A 52 -11.57 -8.47 13.05
CA PHE A 52 -12.02 -7.22 12.43
C PHE A 52 -11.81 -6.02 13.36
N ILE A 53 -12.38 -6.07 14.57
CA ILE A 53 -12.26 -4.98 15.56
C ILE A 53 -10.80 -4.78 15.97
N SER A 54 -10.05 -5.85 16.26
CA SER A 54 -8.65 -5.74 16.68
C SER A 54 -7.77 -5.14 15.59
N GLY A 55 -7.98 -5.51 14.32
CA GLY A 55 -7.26 -4.95 13.19
C GLY A 55 -7.60 -3.47 12.98
N LEU A 56 -8.89 -3.12 13.08
CA LEU A 56 -9.33 -1.73 12.96
C LEU A 56 -8.77 -0.85 14.09
N PHE A 57 -8.80 -1.36 15.32
CA PHE A 57 -8.20 -0.67 16.46
C PHE A 57 -6.70 -0.42 16.25
N PHE A 58 -5.95 -1.45 15.84
CA PHE A 58 -4.52 -1.31 15.58
C PHE A 58 -4.24 -0.32 14.44
N LYS A 59 -5.09 -0.29 13.42
CA LYS A 59 -5.02 0.69 12.31
C LYS A 59 -5.16 2.12 12.81
N ILE A 60 -6.19 2.40 13.59
CA ILE A 60 -6.47 3.72 14.15
C ILE A 60 -5.38 4.14 15.13
N PHE A 61 -4.92 3.21 15.99
CA PHE A 61 -3.82 3.45 16.92
C PHE A 61 -2.55 3.89 16.18
N CYS A 62 -2.18 3.18 15.10
CA CYS A 62 -1.07 3.55 14.23
C CYS A 62 -1.27 4.90 13.53
N GLY A 63 -2.50 5.25 13.13
CA GLY A 63 -2.83 6.57 12.59
C GLY A 63 -2.58 7.71 13.56
N PHE A 64 -3.08 7.58 14.78
CA PHE A 64 -2.82 8.56 15.83
C PHE A 64 -1.34 8.61 16.21
N GLY A 65 -0.66 7.45 16.21
CA GLY A 65 0.79 7.38 16.36
C GLY A 65 1.51 8.17 15.28
N LEU A 66 1.11 8.04 14.01
CA LEU A 66 1.69 8.79 12.90
C LEU A 66 1.45 10.29 13.06
N CYS A 67 0.21 10.72 13.36
CA CYS A 67 -0.08 12.13 13.64
C CYS A 67 0.81 12.68 14.75
N THR A 68 0.97 11.93 15.84
CA THR A 68 1.77 12.34 17.00
C THR A 68 3.26 12.45 16.64
N VAL A 69 3.80 11.47 15.92
CA VAL A 69 5.21 11.48 15.49
C VAL A 69 5.50 12.65 14.55
N TYR A 70 4.64 12.89 13.56
CA TYR A 70 4.84 14.00 12.63
C TYR A 70 4.69 15.37 13.30
N THR A 71 3.79 15.50 14.28
CA THR A 71 3.58 16.76 15.00
C THR A 71 4.63 17.04 16.06
N LEU A 72 5.02 16.05 16.88
CA LEU A 72 5.92 16.28 18.02
C LEU A 72 7.40 15.99 17.73
N TYR A 73 7.68 14.98 16.91
CA TYR A 73 9.06 14.53 16.67
C TYR A 73 9.65 15.15 15.40
N TYR A 74 8.90 15.17 14.30
CA TYR A 74 9.37 15.78 13.05
C TYR A 74 9.03 17.27 12.92
N GLY A 75 8.02 17.77 13.66
CA GLY A 75 7.62 19.18 13.63
C GLY A 75 7.02 19.64 12.29
N GLY A 76 6.55 18.71 11.46
CA GLY A 76 6.12 18.99 10.09
C GLY A 76 6.11 17.77 9.19
N GLY A 77 5.71 17.96 7.93
CA GLY A 77 5.85 16.98 6.86
C GLY A 77 4.66 16.97 5.88
N ASP A 78 4.74 16.11 4.86
CA ASP A 78 3.72 15.99 3.81
C ASP A 78 2.29 15.86 4.37
N THR A 79 2.13 15.11 5.46
CA THR A 79 0.82 14.87 6.08
C THR A 79 0.18 16.15 6.63
N HIS A 80 0.97 17.05 7.22
CA HIS A 80 0.50 18.36 7.67
C HIS A 80 0.16 19.23 6.47
N ALA A 81 1.04 19.28 5.47
CA ALA A 81 0.83 20.09 4.28
C ALA A 81 -0.43 19.69 3.51
N TYR A 82 -0.70 18.38 3.38
CA TYR A 82 -1.93 17.87 2.78
C TYR A 82 -3.16 18.26 3.60
N PHE A 83 -3.10 18.09 4.92
CA PHE A 83 -4.22 18.42 5.80
C PHE A 83 -4.52 19.93 5.82
N ILE A 84 -3.53 20.79 6.04
CA ILE A 84 -3.73 22.25 6.09
C ILE A 84 -4.21 22.77 4.73
N SER A 85 -3.67 22.26 3.63
CA SER A 85 -4.16 22.60 2.29
C SER A 85 -5.60 22.13 2.06
N SER A 86 -5.98 20.98 2.61
CA SER A 86 -7.37 20.51 2.53
C SER A 86 -8.31 21.34 3.42
N LYS A 87 -7.81 21.88 4.54
CA LYS A 87 -8.52 22.88 5.37
C LYS A 87 -8.81 24.13 4.55
N ALA A 88 -7.85 24.60 3.75
CA ALA A 88 -8.06 25.72 2.84
C ALA A 88 -9.14 25.41 1.79
N MET A 89 -9.17 24.21 1.20
CA MET A 89 -10.28 23.79 0.33
C MET A 89 -11.64 23.82 1.06
N VAL A 90 -11.71 23.36 2.30
CA VAL A 90 -12.96 23.43 3.08
C VAL A 90 -13.33 24.89 3.39
N ASN A 91 -12.36 25.79 3.58
CA ASN A 91 -12.64 27.22 3.71
C ASN A 91 -13.23 27.80 2.42
N VAL A 92 -12.79 27.36 1.23
CA VAL A 92 -13.41 27.74 -0.04
C VAL A 92 -14.89 27.36 -0.05
N LEU A 93 -15.23 26.13 0.35
CA LEU A 93 -16.63 25.69 0.45
C LEU A 93 -17.46 26.61 1.35
N LEU A 94 -16.92 26.97 2.51
CA LEU A 94 -17.64 27.74 3.53
C LEU A 94 -17.73 29.24 3.23
N GLN A 95 -16.72 29.82 2.58
CA GLN A 95 -16.63 31.26 2.34
C GLN A 95 -17.05 31.67 0.92
N LYS A 96 -16.83 30.80 -0.07
CA LYS A 96 -17.04 31.09 -1.50
C LYS A 96 -18.14 30.22 -2.12
N GLY A 97 -18.66 29.26 -1.36
CA GLY A 97 -19.78 28.42 -1.76
C GLY A 97 -19.38 27.10 -2.45
N PRO A 98 -20.37 26.28 -2.80
CA PRO A 98 -20.15 24.92 -3.28
C PRO A 98 -19.55 24.84 -4.69
N GLU A 99 -19.89 25.75 -5.60
CA GLU A 99 -19.45 25.68 -7.00
C GLU A 99 -17.91 25.78 -7.13
N PRO A 100 -17.21 26.77 -6.54
CA PRO A 100 -15.75 26.79 -6.55
C PRO A 100 -15.12 25.56 -5.89
N PHE A 101 -15.69 25.06 -4.79
CA PHE A 101 -15.20 23.86 -4.12
C PHE A 101 -15.28 22.61 -5.01
N PHE A 102 -16.43 22.36 -5.65
CA PHE A 102 -16.60 21.18 -6.50
C PHE A 102 -15.74 21.23 -7.76
N ARG A 103 -15.49 22.43 -8.33
CA ARG A 103 -14.52 22.60 -9.43
C ARG A 103 -13.12 22.14 -9.00
N LEU A 104 -12.63 22.62 -7.86
CA LEU A 104 -11.34 22.20 -7.29
C LEU A 104 -11.32 20.70 -6.97
N LEU A 105 -12.41 20.17 -6.39
CA LEU A 105 -12.55 18.75 -6.07
C LEU A 105 -12.53 17.86 -7.32
N LEU A 106 -13.02 18.34 -8.47
CA LEU A 106 -12.94 17.66 -9.77
C LEU A 106 -11.60 17.86 -10.47
N GLY A 107 -10.76 18.77 -9.99
CA GLY A 107 -9.39 18.98 -10.46
C GLY A 107 -9.21 20.23 -11.33
N ASP A 108 -10.24 21.06 -11.47
CA ASP A 108 -10.14 22.34 -12.17
C ASP A 108 -9.34 23.33 -11.31
N GLN A 109 -8.17 23.72 -11.82
CA GLN A 109 -7.23 24.63 -11.19
C GLN A 109 -7.20 26.01 -11.89
N SER A 110 -8.14 26.32 -12.77
CA SER A 110 -8.10 27.54 -13.60
C SER A 110 -8.14 28.85 -12.81
N ASN A 111 -8.90 28.91 -11.70
CA ASN A 111 -9.13 30.14 -10.92
C ASN A 111 -8.57 30.07 -9.50
N GLN A 112 -7.30 29.66 -9.35
CA GLN A 112 -6.65 29.50 -8.03
C GLN A 112 -6.59 30.79 -7.22
N ALA A 113 -6.25 31.93 -7.83
CA ALA A 113 -6.16 33.21 -7.13
C ALA A 113 -7.52 33.67 -6.56
N TYR A 114 -8.62 33.30 -7.25
CA TYR A 114 -9.97 33.50 -6.72
C TYR A 114 -10.32 32.48 -5.64
N ALA A 115 -9.82 31.25 -5.70
CA ALA A 115 -10.11 30.23 -4.71
C ALA A 115 -9.34 30.46 -3.38
N PHE A 116 -8.03 30.68 -3.45
CA PHE A 116 -7.12 30.72 -2.31
C PHE A 116 -6.61 32.13 -2.06
N ASP A 117 -7.10 32.76 -0.99
CA ASP A 117 -6.74 34.12 -0.57
C ASP A 117 -6.46 34.20 0.93
N SER A 118 -6.37 35.40 1.48
CA SER A 118 -6.14 35.63 2.91
C SER A 118 -7.25 35.09 3.81
N TYR A 119 -8.46 34.86 3.30
CA TYR A 119 -9.59 34.35 4.07
C TYR A 119 -9.69 32.82 3.99
N THR A 120 -9.48 32.24 2.81
CA THR A 120 -9.55 30.78 2.63
C THR A 120 -8.26 30.08 3.00
N GLY A 121 -7.13 30.78 2.90
CA GLY A 121 -5.79 30.29 3.17
C GLY A 121 -5.08 29.73 1.95
N LEU A 122 -3.76 29.80 1.98
CA LEU A 122 -2.89 29.36 0.88
C LEU A 122 -2.68 27.85 0.90
N VAL A 123 -2.62 27.25 -0.29
CA VAL A 123 -2.38 25.81 -0.47
C VAL A 123 -0.92 25.55 -0.85
N PHE A 124 -0.36 24.49 -0.28
CA PHE A 124 0.94 23.96 -0.66
C PHE A 124 0.81 22.89 -1.76
N TYR A 125 1.88 22.62 -2.51
CA TYR A 125 1.92 21.62 -3.59
C TYR A 125 0.92 21.78 -4.75
N TRP A 126 0.45 22.99 -5.05
CA TRP A 126 -0.51 23.21 -6.14
C TRP A 126 0.01 22.77 -7.52
N HIS A 127 1.33 22.84 -7.75
CA HIS A 127 2.00 22.36 -8.96
C HIS A 127 2.18 20.84 -9.05
N ASP A 128 2.23 20.13 -7.92
CA ASP A 128 2.36 18.67 -7.90
C ASP A 128 0.95 18.06 -8.01
N ILE A 129 0.62 17.56 -9.20
CA ILE A 129 -0.67 16.95 -9.52
C ILE A 129 -1.01 15.79 -8.56
N GLN A 130 -0.02 14.98 -8.16
CA GLN A 130 -0.24 13.86 -7.25
C GLN A 130 -0.48 14.33 -5.81
N ALA A 131 0.22 15.36 -5.35
CA ALA A 131 -0.02 15.97 -4.04
C ALA A 131 -1.38 16.70 -4.00
N TRP A 132 -1.72 17.45 -5.06
CA TRP A 132 -3.02 18.08 -5.21
C TRP A 132 -4.16 17.06 -5.17
N THR A 133 -3.97 15.88 -5.78
CA THR A 133 -4.96 14.80 -5.72
C THR A 133 -5.18 14.32 -4.28
N ILE A 134 -4.13 14.21 -3.45
CA ILE A 134 -4.31 13.91 -2.03
C ILE A 134 -5.09 15.00 -1.31
N ILE A 135 -4.80 16.27 -1.58
CA ILE A 135 -5.50 17.40 -0.96
C ILE A 135 -6.99 17.32 -1.28
N ARG A 136 -7.34 17.03 -2.55
CA ARG A 136 -8.73 16.81 -2.99
C ARG A 136 -9.40 15.67 -2.22
N PHE A 137 -8.80 14.49 -2.19
CA PHE A 137 -9.38 13.34 -1.48
C PHE A 137 -9.48 13.59 0.03
N THR A 138 -8.48 14.23 0.62
CA THR A 138 -8.43 14.58 2.04
C THR A 138 -9.49 15.61 2.42
N SER A 139 -9.84 16.53 1.51
CA SER A 139 -10.85 17.56 1.77
C SER A 139 -12.21 16.98 2.13
N ILE A 140 -12.58 15.82 1.56
CA ILE A 140 -13.81 15.09 1.89
C ILE A 140 -13.81 14.69 3.37
N PHE A 141 -12.73 14.08 3.85
CA PHE A 141 -12.57 13.73 5.27
C PHE A 141 -12.46 14.96 6.16
N THR A 142 -11.90 16.05 5.64
CA THR A 142 -11.73 17.33 6.38
C THR A 142 -13.07 18.02 6.65
N ILE A 143 -14.05 17.88 5.75
CA ILE A 143 -15.42 18.35 5.98
C ILE A 143 -16.04 17.62 7.18
N PHE A 144 -16.03 16.28 7.16
CA PHE A 144 -16.69 15.47 8.19
C PHE A 144 -15.95 15.44 9.54
N SER A 145 -14.68 15.80 9.54
CA SER A 145 -13.85 15.91 10.75
C SER A 145 -13.88 17.28 11.40
N PHE A 146 -14.70 18.21 10.89
CA PHE A 146 -14.75 19.60 11.38
C PHE A 146 -13.38 20.28 11.38
N LYS A 147 -12.56 20.01 10.35
CA LYS A 147 -11.19 20.52 10.21
C LYS A 147 -10.25 20.13 11.36
N SER A 148 -10.47 18.95 11.93
CA SER A 148 -9.59 18.35 12.95
C SER A 148 -8.64 17.32 12.33
N TYR A 149 -7.33 17.47 12.53
CA TYR A 149 -6.32 16.61 11.89
C TYR A 149 -6.43 15.14 12.32
N TYR A 150 -6.64 14.90 13.61
CA TYR A 150 -6.77 13.55 14.17
C TYR A 150 -8.10 12.91 13.77
N THR A 151 -9.20 13.65 13.76
CA THR A 151 -10.50 13.12 13.31
C THR A 151 -10.50 12.83 11.81
N ALA A 152 -9.87 13.68 10.98
CA ALA A 152 -9.71 13.42 9.55
C ALA A 152 -8.90 12.13 9.32
N THR A 153 -7.81 11.97 10.05
CA THR A 153 -6.99 10.74 10.05
C THR A 153 -7.78 9.52 10.49
N LEU A 154 -8.58 9.61 11.56
CA LEU A 154 -9.46 8.53 12.03
C LEU A 154 -10.41 8.06 10.92
N LEU A 155 -11.11 9.00 10.27
CA LEU A 155 -12.06 8.66 9.21
C LEU A 155 -11.37 8.05 7.99
N LEU A 156 -10.23 8.61 7.58
CA LEU A 156 -9.44 8.07 6.49
C LEU A 156 -8.95 6.65 6.80
N ASP A 157 -8.43 6.41 8.00
CA ASP A 157 -7.90 5.12 8.42
C ASP A 157 -8.97 4.04 8.49
N VAL A 158 -10.19 4.38 8.91
CA VAL A 158 -11.35 3.47 8.86
C VAL A 158 -11.66 3.08 7.41
N CYS A 159 -11.69 4.04 6.48
CA CYS A 159 -11.91 3.76 5.06
C CYS A 159 -10.76 2.94 4.45
N ALA A 160 -9.52 3.27 4.79
CA ALA A 160 -8.33 2.56 4.32
C ALA A 160 -8.24 1.13 4.86
N PHE A 161 -8.68 0.91 6.11
CA PHE A 161 -8.74 -0.42 6.72
C PHE A 161 -9.59 -1.39 5.91
N VAL A 162 -10.69 -0.94 5.30
CA VAL A 162 -11.57 -1.81 4.52
C VAL A 162 -10.83 -2.48 3.37
N GLY A 163 -9.93 -1.77 2.68
CA GLY A 163 -9.11 -2.36 1.62
C GLY A 163 -8.21 -3.48 2.14
N VAL A 164 -7.47 -3.19 3.21
CA VAL A 164 -6.60 -4.17 3.89
C VAL A 164 -7.41 -5.37 4.38
N TRP A 165 -8.59 -5.14 4.95
CA TRP A 165 -9.52 -6.19 5.39
C TRP A 165 -9.97 -7.08 4.23
N LYS A 166 -10.29 -6.50 3.07
CA LYS A 166 -10.68 -7.25 1.87
C LYS A 166 -9.56 -8.11 1.33
N LEU A 167 -8.31 -7.63 1.38
CA LEU A 167 -7.15 -8.46 1.06
C LEU A 167 -7.00 -9.62 2.06
N TYR A 168 -7.12 -9.36 3.36
CA TYR A 168 -7.10 -10.41 4.39
C TYR A 168 -8.16 -11.48 4.11
N LEU A 169 -9.41 -11.08 3.82
CA LEU A 169 -10.48 -12.00 3.46
C LEU A 169 -10.11 -12.84 2.22
N THR A 170 -9.57 -12.23 1.16
CA THR A 170 -9.09 -12.96 -0.03
C THR A 170 -8.06 -14.03 0.34
N PHE A 171 -7.07 -13.69 1.17
CA PHE A 171 -6.07 -14.65 1.63
C PHE A 171 -6.68 -15.79 2.45
N THR A 172 -7.64 -15.49 3.34
CA THR A 172 -8.32 -16.53 4.14
C THR A 172 -9.29 -17.38 3.35
N GLU A 173 -9.84 -16.86 2.25
CA GLU A 173 -10.71 -17.61 1.35
C GLU A 173 -9.91 -18.59 0.48
N ILE A 174 -8.69 -18.20 0.08
CA ILE A 174 -7.75 -19.06 -0.65
C ILE A 174 -7.04 -20.04 0.30
N TYR A 175 -6.72 -19.63 1.54
CA TYR A 175 -6.01 -20.42 2.55
C TYR A 175 -6.69 -20.39 3.94
N PRO A 176 -7.83 -21.07 4.10
CA PRO A 176 -8.65 -20.99 5.32
C PRO A 176 -7.94 -21.49 6.59
N ASP A 177 -7.07 -22.49 6.46
CA ASP A 177 -6.35 -23.10 7.58
C ASP A 177 -5.37 -22.12 8.26
N TYR A 178 -4.92 -21.10 7.55
CA TYR A 178 -3.87 -20.17 8.00
C TYR A 178 -4.42 -18.83 8.48
N LYS A 179 -5.74 -18.68 8.61
CA LYS A 179 -6.43 -17.40 8.93
C LYS A 179 -5.84 -16.62 10.11
N ASN A 180 -5.45 -17.31 11.18
CA ASN A 180 -4.87 -16.66 12.37
C ASN A 180 -3.48 -16.08 12.09
N LYS A 181 -2.65 -16.80 11.34
CA LYS A 181 -1.29 -16.39 11.00
C LYS A 181 -1.30 -15.33 9.90
N LEU A 182 -2.22 -15.45 8.96
CA LEU A 182 -2.47 -14.42 7.94
C LEU A 182 -2.95 -13.10 8.55
N ALA A 183 -3.70 -13.13 9.65
CA ALA A 183 -4.09 -11.91 10.36
C ALA A 183 -2.84 -11.17 10.86
N ILE A 184 -1.86 -11.88 11.43
CA ILE A 184 -0.59 -11.28 11.88
C ILE A 184 0.14 -10.65 10.69
N GLY A 185 0.26 -11.35 9.57
CA GLY A 185 1.02 -10.90 8.39
C GLY A 185 0.37 -9.79 7.56
N ILE A 186 -0.93 -9.52 7.73
CA ILE A 186 -1.68 -8.52 6.95
C ILE A 186 -2.20 -7.37 7.81
N LEU A 187 -2.73 -7.66 9.00
CA LEU A 187 -3.43 -6.69 9.85
C LEU A 187 -2.55 -6.11 10.97
N PHE A 188 -1.46 -6.78 11.35
CA PHE A 188 -0.68 -6.44 12.55
C PHE A 188 0.82 -6.26 12.32
N VAL A 189 1.27 -6.15 11.06
CA VAL A 189 2.67 -5.82 10.76
C VAL A 189 2.89 -4.32 11.01
N PRO A 190 3.74 -3.92 11.98
CA PRO A 190 3.87 -2.53 12.39
C PRO A 190 4.17 -1.57 11.23
N SER A 191 5.15 -1.87 10.37
CA SER A 191 5.53 -0.97 9.28
C SER A 191 4.40 -0.77 8.26
N ILE A 192 3.70 -1.85 7.88
CA ILE A 192 2.60 -1.80 6.91
C ILE A 192 1.46 -0.94 7.46
N VAL A 193 1.10 -1.17 8.72
CA VAL A 193 -0.04 -0.49 9.33
C VAL A 193 0.30 0.98 9.62
N PHE A 194 1.47 1.26 10.19
CA PHE A 194 1.92 2.61 10.53
C PHE A 194 2.08 3.50 9.29
N TRP A 195 2.89 3.08 8.32
CA TRP A 195 3.15 3.88 7.11
C TRP A 195 2.00 3.88 6.11
N GLY A 196 1.08 2.92 6.24
CA GLY A 196 -0.15 2.90 5.47
C GLY A 196 -1.30 3.64 6.14
N SER A 197 -1.08 4.31 7.28
CA SER A 197 -2.09 5.09 8.02
C SER A 197 -1.84 6.60 7.86
N GLY A 198 -2.81 7.41 8.28
CA GLY A 198 -2.71 8.86 8.25
C GLY A 198 -2.91 9.46 6.86
N ILE A 199 -2.94 10.79 6.81
CA ILE A 199 -3.16 11.55 5.58
C ILE A 199 -1.87 11.51 4.73
N MET A 200 -1.74 10.50 3.89
CA MET A 200 -0.53 10.26 3.09
C MET A 200 -0.85 9.51 1.80
N LYS A 201 -0.03 9.71 0.75
CA LYS A 201 -0.17 9.01 -0.54
C LYS A 201 -0.22 7.49 -0.38
N ASP A 202 0.60 6.98 0.54
CA ASP A 202 0.75 5.55 0.82
C ASP A 202 -0.53 4.92 1.38
N THR A 203 -1.26 5.61 2.26
CA THR A 203 -2.54 5.15 2.85
C THR A 203 -3.60 4.83 1.79
N PHE A 204 -3.83 5.77 0.88
CA PHE A 204 -4.80 5.60 -0.21
C PHE A 204 -4.37 4.48 -1.15
N THR A 205 -3.10 4.50 -1.57
CA THR A 205 -2.61 3.54 -2.57
C THR A 205 -2.48 2.12 -2.04
N LEU A 206 -2.14 1.93 -0.76
CA LEU A 206 -2.14 0.60 -0.13
C LEU A 206 -3.56 0.02 -0.07
N SER A 207 -4.53 0.78 0.44
CA SER A 207 -5.92 0.34 0.47
C SER A 207 -6.44 0.03 -0.93
N ALA A 208 -6.13 0.88 -1.91
CA ALA A 208 -6.55 0.69 -3.29
C ALA A 208 -5.92 -0.55 -3.94
N ALA A 209 -4.63 -0.84 -3.69
CA ALA A 209 -3.98 -2.06 -4.17
C ALA A 209 -4.57 -3.34 -3.55
N CYS A 210 -4.94 -3.28 -2.27
CA CYS A 210 -5.61 -4.36 -1.57
C CYS A 210 -7.00 -4.63 -2.15
N TRP A 211 -7.81 -3.58 -2.34
CA TRP A 211 -9.11 -3.66 -3.01
C TRP A 211 -9.00 -4.15 -4.45
N LEU A 212 -8.02 -3.66 -5.21
CA LEU A 212 -7.79 -4.08 -6.59
C LEU A 212 -7.61 -5.60 -6.67
N THR A 213 -6.77 -6.14 -5.80
CA THR A 213 -6.50 -7.59 -5.76
C THR A 213 -7.76 -8.38 -5.37
N HIS A 214 -8.52 -7.89 -4.38
CA HIS A 214 -9.79 -8.52 -3.98
C HIS A 214 -10.83 -8.51 -5.10
N ASN A 215 -11.04 -7.35 -5.73
CA ASN A 215 -12.00 -7.20 -6.81
C ASN A 215 -11.60 -8.06 -8.01
N PHE A 216 -10.31 -8.10 -8.34
CA PHE A 216 -9.79 -8.98 -9.39
C PHE A 216 -10.10 -10.45 -9.09
N TYR A 217 -9.82 -10.91 -7.87
CA TYR A 217 -10.16 -12.25 -7.42
C TYR A 217 -11.65 -12.55 -7.59
N LYS A 218 -12.52 -11.65 -7.12
CA LYS A 218 -13.96 -11.83 -7.16
C LYS A 218 -14.53 -11.78 -8.58
N ILE A 219 -13.97 -10.99 -9.49
CA ILE A 219 -14.39 -10.91 -10.89
C ILE A 219 -13.95 -12.13 -11.69
N PHE A 220 -12.64 -12.40 -11.71
CA PHE A 220 -12.06 -13.33 -12.68
C PHE A 220 -11.91 -14.76 -12.17
N ILE A 221 -11.81 -14.94 -10.84
CA ILE A 221 -11.57 -16.25 -10.24
C ILE A 221 -12.86 -16.80 -9.63
N LYS A 222 -13.51 -16.06 -8.73
CA LYS A 222 -14.76 -16.50 -8.07
C LYS A 222 -16.02 -16.21 -8.88
N LYS A 223 -16.01 -15.18 -9.73
CA LYS A 223 -17.16 -14.71 -10.53
C LYS A 223 -18.36 -14.31 -9.66
N GLU A 224 -18.10 -13.59 -8.56
CA GLU A 224 -19.11 -13.12 -7.61
C GLU A 224 -19.27 -11.59 -7.69
N ASN A 225 -20.51 -11.08 -7.60
CA ASN A 225 -20.84 -9.65 -7.55
C ASN A 225 -20.08 -8.81 -8.59
N ILE A 226 -19.99 -9.32 -9.82
CA ILE A 226 -19.06 -8.84 -10.86
C ILE A 226 -19.21 -7.34 -11.11
N PHE A 227 -20.45 -6.84 -11.26
CA PHE A 227 -20.69 -5.42 -11.55
C PHE A 227 -20.14 -4.49 -10.44
N SER A 228 -20.47 -4.77 -9.17
CA SER A 228 -19.98 -3.98 -8.04
C SER A 228 -18.45 -4.02 -7.94
N ASN A 229 -17.87 -5.21 -8.13
CA ASN A 229 -16.42 -5.37 -8.12
C ASN A 229 -15.75 -4.64 -9.28
N ILE A 230 -16.35 -4.57 -10.48
CA ILE A 230 -15.83 -3.80 -11.61
C ILE A 230 -15.84 -2.30 -11.28
N CYS A 231 -16.95 -1.76 -10.77
CA CYS A 231 -17.03 -0.36 -10.38
C CYS A 231 -15.96 0.01 -9.34
N LEU A 232 -15.83 -0.83 -8.30
CA LEU A 232 -14.79 -0.64 -7.28
C LEU A 232 -13.39 -0.80 -7.86
N MET A 233 -13.16 -1.75 -8.77
CA MET A 233 -11.86 -1.94 -9.42
C MET A 233 -11.45 -0.68 -10.22
N ILE A 234 -12.38 -0.07 -10.97
CA ILE A 234 -12.12 1.17 -11.73
C ILE A 234 -11.74 2.32 -10.78
N ILE A 235 -12.49 2.51 -9.69
CA ILE A 235 -12.20 3.53 -8.68
C ILE A 235 -10.79 3.34 -8.09
N ASN A 236 -10.43 2.11 -7.74
CA ASN A 236 -9.12 1.81 -7.15
C ASN A 236 -7.97 1.97 -8.16
N ILE A 237 -8.18 1.61 -9.43
CA ILE A 237 -7.21 1.90 -10.50
C ILE A 237 -7.00 3.41 -10.63
N TYR A 238 -8.07 4.21 -10.63
CA TYR A 238 -7.99 5.67 -10.68
C TYR A 238 -7.20 6.26 -9.51
N ILE A 239 -7.48 5.81 -8.28
CA ILE A 239 -6.73 6.24 -7.08
C ILE A 239 -5.24 5.90 -7.21
N ILE A 240 -4.90 4.69 -7.67
CA ILE A 240 -3.50 4.28 -7.84
C ILE A 240 -2.80 5.13 -8.91
N ILE A 241 -3.40 5.28 -10.09
CA ILE A 241 -2.78 6.02 -11.21
C ILE A 241 -2.60 7.50 -10.86
N SER A 242 -3.60 8.11 -10.21
CA SER A 242 -3.54 9.54 -9.86
C SER A 242 -2.52 9.87 -8.76
N LEU A 243 -2.14 8.89 -7.93
CA LEU A 243 -1.23 9.10 -6.80
C LEU A 243 0.17 8.51 -7.01
N LYS A 244 0.23 7.24 -7.41
CA LYS A 244 1.46 6.43 -7.51
C LYS A 244 1.33 5.41 -8.67
N PRO A 245 1.38 5.86 -9.93
CA PRO A 245 1.14 5.02 -11.10
C PRO A 245 2.12 3.84 -11.22
N TYR A 246 3.33 3.94 -10.67
CA TYR A 246 4.28 2.82 -10.65
C TYR A 246 3.76 1.55 -9.94
N ILE A 247 2.78 1.68 -9.02
CA ILE A 247 2.14 0.53 -8.36
C ILE A 247 1.35 -0.30 -9.38
N ILE A 248 0.59 0.32 -10.29
CA ILE A 248 -0.19 -0.43 -11.29
C ILE A 248 0.74 -1.11 -12.30
N VAL A 249 1.84 -0.42 -12.68
CA VAL A 249 2.85 -0.97 -13.59
C VAL A 249 3.48 -2.25 -13.01
N ALA A 250 3.69 -2.30 -11.69
CA ALA A 250 4.21 -3.49 -11.01
C ALA A 250 3.13 -4.58 -10.78
N LEU A 251 1.88 -4.21 -10.49
CA LEU A 251 0.78 -5.16 -10.26
C LEU A 251 0.34 -5.86 -11.56
N LEU A 252 0.30 -5.13 -12.68
CA LEU A 252 -0.30 -5.60 -13.92
C LEU A 252 0.33 -6.90 -14.46
N PRO A 253 1.66 -7.04 -14.59
CA PRO A 253 2.27 -8.31 -15.03
C PRO A 253 1.92 -9.47 -14.10
N GLY A 254 1.91 -9.23 -12.78
CA GLY A 254 1.56 -10.24 -11.79
C GLY A 254 0.11 -10.71 -11.94
N ILE A 255 -0.83 -9.78 -12.09
CA ILE A 255 -2.25 -10.07 -12.26
C ILE A 255 -2.52 -10.84 -13.56
N LEU A 256 -1.86 -10.45 -14.66
CA LEU A 256 -1.99 -11.14 -15.96
C LEU A 256 -1.42 -12.56 -15.90
N ILE A 257 -0.29 -12.76 -15.22
CA ILE A 257 0.24 -14.11 -15.03
C ILE A 257 -0.65 -14.92 -14.08
N TRP A 258 -1.24 -14.29 -13.05
CA TRP A 258 -2.16 -14.97 -12.14
C TRP A 258 -3.33 -15.59 -12.89
N ILE A 259 -4.03 -14.80 -13.72
CA ILE A 259 -5.20 -15.27 -14.47
C ILE A 259 -4.80 -16.31 -15.52
N SER A 260 -3.73 -16.06 -16.27
CA SER A 260 -3.19 -17.02 -17.24
C SER A 260 -2.88 -18.35 -16.57
N PHE A 261 -2.17 -18.34 -15.45
CA PHE A 261 -1.82 -19.55 -14.73
C PHE A 261 -3.06 -20.25 -14.14
N ASN A 262 -4.04 -19.50 -13.64
CA ASN A 262 -5.27 -20.11 -13.13
C ASN A 262 -6.03 -20.88 -14.21
N TYR A 263 -6.13 -20.32 -15.43
CA TYR A 263 -6.73 -21.02 -16.58
C TYR A 263 -5.89 -22.21 -17.05
N VAL A 264 -4.56 -22.09 -17.11
CA VAL A 264 -3.66 -23.22 -17.43
C VAL A 264 -3.86 -24.38 -16.46
N LYS A 265 -3.97 -24.09 -15.16
CA LYS A 265 -4.14 -25.11 -14.11
C LYS A 265 -5.48 -25.85 -14.23
N SER A 266 -6.51 -25.22 -14.79
CA SER A 266 -7.80 -25.88 -15.08
C SER A 266 -7.78 -26.85 -16.27
N VAL A 267 -6.72 -26.86 -17.09
CA VAL A 267 -6.59 -27.81 -18.21
C VAL A 267 -6.07 -29.16 -17.71
N GLU A 268 -6.90 -30.21 -17.81
CA GLU A 268 -6.55 -31.56 -17.35
C GLU A 268 -5.44 -32.22 -18.18
N ASN A 269 -5.44 -31.99 -19.50
CA ASN A 269 -4.47 -32.60 -20.41
C ASN A 269 -3.09 -31.96 -20.28
N LYS A 270 -2.10 -32.74 -19.81
CA LYS A 270 -0.72 -32.31 -19.57
C LYS A 270 -0.03 -31.75 -20.83
N ILE A 271 -0.30 -32.31 -22.01
CA ILE A 271 0.33 -31.88 -23.27
C ILE A 271 -0.22 -30.51 -23.66
N LEU A 272 -1.54 -30.37 -23.70
CA LEU A 272 -2.19 -29.08 -23.97
C LEU A 272 -1.75 -28.03 -22.94
N ARG A 273 -1.74 -28.37 -21.65
CA ARG A 273 -1.27 -27.47 -20.58
C ARG A 273 0.15 -26.97 -20.84
N THR A 274 1.07 -27.86 -21.19
CA THR A 274 2.48 -27.50 -21.44
C THR A 274 2.62 -26.63 -22.69
N LEU A 275 1.82 -26.87 -23.73
CA LEU A 275 1.82 -26.09 -24.96
C LEU A 275 1.20 -24.69 -24.77
N PHE A 276 0.10 -24.58 -24.02
CA PHE A 276 -0.61 -23.32 -23.77
C PHE A 276 0.06 -22.41 -22.74
N THR A 277 0.88 -22.96 -21.83
CA THR A 277 1.55 -22.18 -20.78
C THR A 277 2.44 -21.05 -21.35
N PRO A 278 3.42 -21.31 -22.25
CA PRO A 278 4.25 -20.24 -22.80
C PRO A 278 3.43 -19.25 -23.64
N PHE A 279 2.42 -19.72 -24.38
CA PHE A 279 1.53 -18.83 -25.14
C PHE A 279 0.78 -17.86 -24.23
N LEU A 280 0.19 -18.32 -23.12
CA LEU A 280 -0.56 -17.46 -22.20
C LEU A 280 0.34 -16.50 -21.40
N ILE A 281 1.59 -16.87 -21.15
CA ILE A 281 2.59 -15.96 -20.57
C ILE A 281 2.94 -14.86 -21.58
N VAL A 282 3.30 -15.22 -22.82
CA VAL A 282 3.62 -14.26 -23.88
C VAL A 282 2.43 -13.35 -24.19
N PHE A 283 1.23 -13.92 -24.28
CA PHE A 283 -0.01 -13.18 -24.45
C PHE A 283 -0.26 -12.21 -23.29
N GLY A 284 -0.07 -12.66 -22.05
CA GLY A 284 -0.15 -11.81 -20.86
C GLY A 284 0.83 -10.64 -20.92
N PHE A 285 2.10 -10.87 -21.27
CA PHE A 285 3.07 -9.79 -21.47
C PHE A 285 2.71 -8.86 -22.62
N GLY A 286 2.20 -9.39 -23.74
CA GLY A 286 1.74 -8.62 -24.88
C GLY A 286 0.56 -7.70 -24.53
N VAL A 287 -0.46 -8.22 -23.85
CA VAL A 287 -1.59 -7.45 -23.32
C VAL A 287 -1.10 -6.39 -22.34
N GLY A 288 -0.15 -6.73 -21.46
CA GLY A 288 0.48 -5.79 -20.54
C GLY A 288 1.15 -4.62 -21.28
N ALA A 289 1.96 -4.91 -22.29
CA ALA A 289 2.66 -3.91 -23.09
C ALA A 289 1.70 -3.00 -23.88
N ILE A 290 0.63 -3.59 -24.46
CA ILE A 290 -0.43 -2.83 -25.16
C ILE A 290 -1.15 -1.91 -24.16
N THR A 291 -1.48 -2.42 -22.97
CA THR A 291 -2.14 -1.65 -21.92
C THR A 291 -1.26 -0.48 -21.48
N LEU A 292 0.04 -0.69 -21.23
CA LEU A 292 0.97 0.39 -20.87
C LEU A 292 1.05 1.46 -21.97
N THR A 293 1.04 1.05 -23.23
CA THR A 293 1.02 1.98 -24.38
C THR A 293 -0.29 2.77 -24.46
N ALA A 294 -1.43 2.09 -24.32
CA ALA A 294 -2.76 2.68 -24.39
C ALA A 294 -3.01 3.71 -23.27
N PHE A 295 -2.46 3.48 -22.08
CA PHE A 295 -2.57 4.38 -20.93
C PHE A 295 -1.36 5.30 -20.73
N SER A 296 -0.48 5.41 -21.74
CA SER A 296 0.78 6.14 -21.61
C SER A 296 0.62 7.60 -21.16
N GLY A 297 -0.39 8.30 -21.69
CA GLY A 297 -0.68 9.68 -21.27
C GLY A 297 -1.08 9.81 -19.79
N SER A 298 -1.73 8.80 -19.21
CA SER A 298 -2.13 8.81 -17.79
C SER A 298 -1.02 8.31 -16.85
N LEU A 299 -0.13 7.45 -17.35
CA LEU A 299 1.02 6.93 -16.60
C LEU A 299 2.20 7.90 -16.59
N GLY A 300 2.22 8.89 -17.50
CA GLY A 300 3.27 9.89 -17.59
C GLY A 300 4.65 9.27 -17.79
N ASP A 301 5.63 9.69 -16.97
CA ASP A 301 7.00 9.17 -17.02
C ASP A 301 7.09 7.64 -16.81
N TYR A 302 6.07 7.01 -16.22
CA TYR A 302 6.08 5.57 -15.93
C TYR A 302 5.58 4.69 -17.10
N ALA A 303 5.08 5.29 -18.18
CA ALA A 303 4.63 4.56 -19.36
C ALA A 303 5.77 3.94 -20.17
N ASN A 304 6.95 4.57 -20.12
CA ASN A 304 8.13 4.19 -20.89
C ASN A 304 9.25 3.82 -19.91
N ILE A 305 9.90 2.67 -20.14
CA ILE A 305 10.96 2.17 -19.27
C ILE A 305 12.14 3.15 -19.17
N GLN A 306 12.52 3.84 -20.26
CA GLN A 306 13.58 4.85 -20.24
C GLN A 306 13.19 6.09 -19.42
N SER A 307 11.97 6.60 -19.62
CA SER A 307 11.46 7.75 -18.84
C SER A 307 11.32 7.40 -17.36
N ALA A 308 10.82 6.21 -17.06
CA ALA A 308 10.72 5.68 -15.70
C ALA A 308 12.10 5.56 -15.07
N SER A 309 13.09 5.15 -15.88
CA SER A 309 14.48 5.03 -15.43
C SER A 309 15.06 6.38 -15.01
N LYS A 310 14.86 7.42 -15.85
CA LYS A 310 15.26 8.78 -15.55
C LYS A 310 14.53 9.37 -14.35
N LYS A 311 13.21 9.13 -14.24
CA LYS A 311 12.40 9.59 -13.12
C LYS A 311 12.84 8.98 -11.80
N ALA A 312 13.16 7.68 -11.79
CA ALA A 312 13.72 7.01 -10.62
C ALA A 312 15.07 7.62 -10.20
N GLN A 313 15.95 7.93 -11.16
CA GLN A 313 17.23 8.59 -10.88
C GLN A 313 17.03 10.00 -10.29
N ILE A 314 16.12 10.81 -10.85
CA ILE A 314 15.78 12.14 -10.33
C ILE A 314 15.24 12.02 -8.89
N THR A 315 14.32 11.08 -8.68
CA THR A 315 13.74 10.81 -7.34
C THR A 315 14.81 10.39 -6.34
N GLN A 316 15.76 9.55 -6.78
CA GLN A 316 16.89 9.13 -5.97
C GLN A 316 17.75 10.33 -5.56
N GLN A 317 18.09 11.21 -6.50
CA GLN A 317 18.86 12.43 -6.24
C GLN A 317 18.12 13.39 -5.31
N ASP A 318 16.81 13.53 -5.46
CA ASP A 318 16.00 14.38 -4.57
C ASP A 318 15.95 13.83 -3.14
N LEU A 319 15.86 12.50 -2.98
CA LEU A 319 15.87 11.84 -1.67
C LEU A 319 17.24 11.86 -0.97
N LEU A 320 18.32 12.09 -1.72
CA LEU A 320 19.67 12.27 -1.15
C LEU A 320 19.87 13.64 -0.50
N ARG A 321 18.99 14.62 -0.76
CA ARG A 321 19.07 15.96 -0.16
C ARG A 321 18.82 15.87 1.35
N SER A 322 19.90 16.00 2.13
CA SER A 322 19.90 15.88 3.59
C SER A 322 18.96 16.87 4.27
N ASP A 323 18.78 18.05 3.69
CA ASP A 323 18.01 19.14 4.28
C ASP A 323 16.50 18.85 4.28
N ALA A 324 16.03 17.99 3.37
CA ALA A 324 14.62 17.63 3.25
C ALA A 324 14.28 16.26 3.86
N TYR A 325 15.20 15.29 3.79
CA TYR A 325 14.93 13.88 4.16
C TYR A 325 15.84 13.32 5.27
N GLY A 326 16.73 14.15 5.81
CA GLY A 326 17.71 13.76 6.83
C GLY A 326 18.86 12.92 6.27
N ALA A 327 19.86 12.66 7.12
CA ALA A 327 21.12 11.98 6.74
C ALA A 327 21.04 10.43 6.75
N ASN A 328 19.83 9.86 6.72
CA ASN A 328 19.59 8.41 6.81
C ASN A 328 19.52 7.76 5.43
N ASN A 329 20.54 8.03 4.62
CA ASN A 329 20.61 7.58 3.24
C ASN A 329 21.37 6.25 3.12
N TYR A 330 21.07 5.50 2.06
CA TYR A 330 21.83 4.33 1.65
C TYR A 330 22.25 4.46 0.20
N ASP A 331 23.43 3.93 -0.10
CA ASP A 331 23.96 3.95 -1.46
C ASP A 331 23.74 2.58 -2.13
N LEU A 332 23.20 2.60 -3.35
CA LEU A 332 23.11 1.44 -4.24
C LEU A 332 24.24 1.43 -5.27
N GLY A 333 25.13 2.43 -5.23
CA GLY A 333 26.11 2.80 -6.22
C GLY A 333 25.47 3.55 -7.39
N SER A 334 26.25 4.40 -8.06
CA SER A 334 25.82 5.02 -9.30
C SER A 334 25.52 3.97 -10.36
N TYR A 335 24.50 4.23 -11.16
CA TYR A 335 24.15 3.40 -12.31
C TYR A 335 23.68 4.33 -13.44
N GLU A 336 23.93 3.93 -14.68
CA GLU A 336 23.37 4.63 -15.83
C GLU A 336 21.85 4.47 -15.82
N ALA A 337 21.10 5.54 -16.08
CA ALA A 337 19.64 5.52 -16.21
C ALA A 337 19.19 4.86 -17.53
N THR A 338 19.73 3.67 -17.81
CA THR A 338 19.35 2.77 -18.89
C THR A 338 18.68 1.54 -18.29
N PRO A 339 17.75 0.88 -19.02
CA PRO A 339 17.10 -0.35 -18.55
C PRO A 339 18.12 -1.43 -18.14
N THR A 340 19.21 -1.56 -18.90
CA THR A 340 20.30 -2.50 -18.63
C THR A 340 21.08 -2.13 -17.36
N GLY A 341 21.35 -0.84 -17.14
CA GLY A 341 22.00 -0.35 -15.92
C GLY A 341 21.17 -0.66 -14.66
N MET A 342 19.85 -0.50 -14.74
CA MET A 342 18.94 -0.80 -13.63
C MET A 342 18.86 -2.30 -13.32
N ILE A 343 18.74 -3.16 -14.34
CA ILE A 343 18.64 -4.61 -14.14
C ILE A 343 19.88 -5.16 -13.43
N LYS A 344 21.08 -4.63 -13.72
CA LYS A 344 22.31 -5.02 -13.02
C LYS A 344 22.26 -4.72 -11.51
N LYS A 345 21.52 -3.69 -11.10
CA LYS A 345 21.31 -3.33 -9.69
C LYS A 345 20.12 -4.03 -9.05
N ALA A 346 19.32 -4.78 -9.81
CA ALA A 346 18.10 -5.40 -9.31
C ALA A 346 18.30 -6.28 -8.07
N PRO A 347 19.31 -7.18 -8.00
CA PRO A 347 19.51 -8.02 -6.83
C PRO A 347 19.74 -7.18 -5.56
N MET A 348 20.60 -6.17 -5.63
CA MET A 348 20.90 -5.29 -4.49
C MET A 348 19.71 -4.40 -4.11
N ALA A 349 18.96 -3.90 -5.09
CA ALA A 349 17.76 -3.10 -4.86
C ALA A 349 16.67 -3.93 -4.15
N ILE A 350 16.41 -5.16 -4.62
CA ILE A 350 15.41 -6.06 -4.04
C ILE A 350 15.80 -6.42 -2.60
N LEU A 351 17.06 -6.83 -2.36
CA LEU A 351 17.53 -7.16 -1.01
C LEU A 351 17.46 -5.97 -0.07
N THR A 352 17.80 -4.78 -0.56
CA THR A 352 17.72 -3.54 0.23
C THR A 352 16.29 -3.22 0.63
N VAL A 353 15.33 -3.30 -0.29
CA VAL A 353 13.93 -3.01 0.04
C VAL A 353 13.33 -4.07 0.96
N LEU A 354 13.62 -5.34 0.75
CA LEU A 354 13.03 -6.42 1.56
C LEU A 354 13.61 -6.49 2.97
N PHE A 355 14.90 -6.19 3.16
CA PHE A 355 15.62 -6.53 4.39
C PHE A 355 16.38 -5.39 5.07
N ARG A 356 16.51 -4.21 4.46
CA ARG A 356 17.18 -3.05 5.10
C ARG A 356 16.17 -1.99 5.58
N PRO A 357 16.51 -1.14 6.57
CA PRO A 357 17.79 -1.07 7.30
C PRO A 357 18.04 -2.30 8.17
N PHE A 358 19.31 -2.68 8.32
CA PHE A 358 19.75 -3.61 9.36
C PHE A 358 19.89 -2.92 10.72
N LEU A 359 19.97 -3.70 11.80
CA LEU A 359 20.09 -3.16 13.16
C LEU A 359 21.29 -2.22 13.35
N TRP A 360 22.42 -2.52 12.71
CA TRP A 360 23.63 -1.69 12.76
C TRP A 360 23.59 -0.47 11.82
N GLU A 361 22.58 -0.35 10.96
CA GLU A 361 22.37 0.82 10.08
C GLU A 361 21.39 1.82 10.68
N ALA A 362 20.77 1.49 11.82
CA ALA A 362 19.80 2.33 12.48
C ALA A 362 20.48 3.54 13.16
N LYS A 363 20.20 4.75 12.64
CA LYS A 363 20.73 6.01 13.19
C LYS A 363 19.75 6.72 14.13
N ASN A 364 18.52 6.21 14.29
CA ASN A 364 17.51 6.76 15.19
C ASN A 364 16.52 5.66 15.67
N PRO A 365 15.71 5.93 16.72
CA PRO A 365 14.79 4.93 17.27
C PRO A 365 13.75 4.40 16.27
N VAL A 366 13.23 5.26 15.39
CA VAL A 366 12.24 4.87 14.36
C VAL A 366 12.84 3.87 13.37
N MET A 367 14.10 4.08 12.97
CA MET A 367 14.85 3.14 12.14
C MET A 367 15.16 1.83 12.88
N LEU A 368 15.42 1.87 14.18
CA LEU A 368 15.71 0.66 14.96
C LEU A 368 14.49 -0.29 14.99
N ILE A 369 13.29 0.25 15.19
CA ILE A 369 12.04 -0.52 15.13
C ILE A 369 11.89 -1.17 13.74
N SER A 370 12.15 -0.41 12.68
CA SER A 370 12.14 -0.92 11.31
C SER A 370 13.19 -2.01 11.09
N GLY A 371 14.39 -1.86 11.66
CA GLY A 371 15.47 -2.83 11.60
C GLY A 371 15.18 -4.15 12.32
N LEU A 372 14.47 -4.11 13.45
CA LEU A 372 14.01 -5.31 14.15
C LEU A 372 13.00 -6.10 13.30
N GLU A 373 12.00 -5.42 12.74
CA GLU A 373 11.01 -6.05 11.86
C GLU A 373 11.69 -6.70 10.64
N ASN A 374 12.60 -5.97 10.00
CA ASN A 374 13.38 -6.45 8.86
C ASN A 374 14.25 -7.65 9.18
N THR A 375 14.86 -7.66 10.37
CA THR A 375 15.68 -8.79 10.82
C THR A 375 14.81 -10.04 10.99
N ILE A 376 13.61 -9.91 11.55
CA ILE A 376 12.66 -11.02 11.66
C ILE A 376 12.28 -11.55 10.28
N ILE A 377 11.94 -10.66 9.35
CA ILE A 377 11.57 -11.04 7.98
C ILE A 377 12.73 -11.73 7.26
N LEU A 378 13.96 -11.21 7.37
CA LEU A 378 15.16 -11.81 6.81
C LEU A 378 15.40 -13.21 7.37
N LEU A 379 15.35 -13.36 8.70
CA LEU A 379 15.54 -14.65 9.36
C LEU A 379 14.46 -15.65 8.96
N MET A 380 13.20 -15.22 8.83
CA MET A 380 12.11 -16.07 8.33
C MET A 380 12.37 -16.52 6.89
N THR A 381 12.78 -15.62 5.99
CA THR A 381 13.10 -15.96 4.61
C THR A 381 14.24 -16.97 4.53
N ILE A 382 15.33 -16.69 5.24
CA ILE A 382 16.50 -17.57 5.30
C ILE A 382 16.11 -18.95 5.86
N PHE A 383 15.36 -18.98 6.96
CA PHE A 383 14.90 -20.21 7.59
C PHE A 383 14.05 -21.07 6.64
N ILE A 384 13.12 -20.46 5.89
CA ILE A 384 12.28 -21.17 4.91
C ILE A 384 13.15 -21.74 3.80
N LEU A 385 14.05 -20.94 3.22
CA LEU A 385 14.94 -21.39 2.15
C LEU A 385 15.85 -22.54 2.57
N PHE A 386 16.37 -22.54 3.80
CA PHE A 386 17.17 -23.63 4.33
C PHE A 386 16.36 -24.88 4.67
N LYS A 387 15.21 -24.74 5.35
CA LYS A 387 14.43 -25.91 5.82
C LYS A 387 13.62 -26.58 4.72
N VAL A 388 13.10 -25.82 3.76
CA VAL A 388 12.38 -26.36 2.59
C VAL A 388 13.37 -26.75 1.50
N GLY A 389 14.45 -25.98 1.34
CA GLY A 389 15.35 -26.02 0.20
C GLY A 389 14.90 -25.07 -0.90
N VAL A 390 15.84 -24.36 -1.50
CA VAL A 390 15.60 -23.32 -2.52
C VAL A 390 14.72 -23.85 -3.65
N ILE A 391 15.11 -24.97 -4.27
CA ILE A 391 14.41 -25.57 -5.41
C ILE A 391 12.96 -25.95 -5.04
N LYS A 392 12.76 -26.56 -3.87
CA LYS A 392 11.42 -26.98 -3.43
C LYS A 392 10.53 -25.77 -3.11
N THR A 393 11.12 -24.71 -2.56
CA THR A 393 10.40 -23.46 -2.27
C THR A 393 9.82 -22.87 -3.55
N PHE A 394 10.66 -22.68 -4.58
CA PHE A 394 10.20 -22.18 -5.88
C PHE A 394 9.23 -23.13 -6.58
N LYS A 395 9.37 -24.45 -6.39
CA LYS A 395 8.40 -25.42 -6.90
C LYS A 395 7.01 -25.29 -6.24
N ILE A 396 6.95 -25.04 -4.93
CA ILE A 396 5.68 -24.81 -4.21
C ILE A 396 5.04 -23.50 -4.72
N ILE A 397 5.82 -22.42 -4.80
CA ILE A 397 5.34 -21.12 -5.30
C ILE A 397 4.80 -21.27 -6.72
N GLY A 398 5.58 -21.88 -7.62
CA GLY A 398 5.21 -22.11 -9.01
C GLY A 398 4.11 -23.15 -9.22
N SER A 399 3.56 -23.76 -8.16
CA SER A 399 2.39 -24.64 -8.24
C SER A 399 1.07 -23.96 -7.87
N GLU A 400 1.14 -22.77 -7.26
CA GLU A 400 -0.02 -22.01 -6.80
C GLU A 400 -0.06 -20.65 -7.48
N PRO A 401 -1.05 -20.40 -8.38
CA PRO A 401 -1.13 -19.16 -9.14
C PRO A 401 -1.10 -17.90 -8.27
N PHE A 402 -1.78 -17.91 -7.13
CA PHE A 402 -1.85 -16.75 -6.24
C PHE A 402 -0.55 -16.50 -5.45
N LEU A 403 0.16 -17.55 -4.99
CA LEU A 403 1.48 -17.38 -4.36
C LEU A 403 2.51 -16.87 -5.36
N PHE A 404 2.47 -17.40 -6.58
CA PHE A 404 3.35 -16.95 -7.64
C PHE A 404 3.14 -15.46 -7.95
N PHE A 405 1.88 -15.04 -8.12
CA PHE A 405 1.52 -13.63 -8.25
C PHE A 405 2.05 -12.78 -7.10
N SER A 406 1.73 -13.18 -5.86
CA SER A 406 2.08 -12.45 -4.65
C SER A 406 3.59 -12.22 -4.54
N LEU A 407 4.39 -13.25 -4.78
CA LEU A 407 5.86 -13.13 -4.79
C LEU A 407 6.38 -12.30 -5.97
N LEU A 408 5.84 -12.53 -7.17
CA LEU A 408 6.29 -11.82 -8.37
C LEU A 408 6.04 -10.32 -8.25
N PHE A 409 4.85 -9.93 -7.80
CA PHE A 409 4.52 -8.54 -7.50
C PHE A 409 5.47 -7.97 -6.45
N ALA A 410 5.68 -8.68 -5.35
CA ALA A 410 6.56 -8.21 -4.28
C ALA A 410 8.00 -7.97 -4.78
N VAL A 411 8.54 -8.86 -5.63
CA VAL A 411 9.89 -8.75 -6.19
C VAL A 411 9.99 -7.59 -7.19
N ILE A 412 9.07 -7.49 -8.15
CA ILE A 412 9.04 -6.42 -9.15
C ILE A 412 8.92 -5.06 -8.46
N PHE A 413 8.01 -4.95 -7.50
CA PHE A 413 7.77 -3.71 -6.79
C PHE A 413 8.97 -3.33 -5.88
N SER A 414 9.61 -4.31 -5.24
CA SER A 414 10.82 -4.08 -4.46
C SER A 414 11.98 -3.59 -5.32
N PHE A 415 12.10 -4.10 -6.55
CA PHE A 415 13.04 -3.57 -7.53
C PHE A 415 12.74 -2.11 -7.86
N SER A 416 11.49 -1.79 -8.24
CA SER A 416 11.09 -0.42 -8.60
C SER A 416 11.31 0.59 -7.47
N VAL A 417 10.92 0.24 -6.24
CA VAL A 417 11.14 1.10 -5.06
C VAL A 417 12.62 1.21 -4.73
N GLY A 418 13.37 0.11 -4.82
CA GLY A 418 14.78 0.10 -4.42
C GLY A 418 15.61 1.01 -5.30
N VAL A 419 15.39 0.99 -6.61
CA VAL A 419 16.11 1.83 -7.57
C VAL A 419 15.78 3.32 -7.40
N ALA A 420 14.54 3.66 -7.04
CA ALA A 420 14.12 5.06 -6.88
C ALA A 420 14.40 5.63 -5.49
N ALA A 421 14.40 4.80 -4.45
CA ALA A 421 14.60 5.24 -3.08
C ALA A 421 16.09 5.33 -2.73
N ALA A 422 16.47 6.42 -2.04
CA ALA A 422 17.83 6.63 -1.54
C ALA A 422 17.88 6.86 -0.01
N ASN A 423 16.72 6.92 0.63
CA ASN A 423 16.56 7.25 2.05
C ASN A 423 15.78 6.14 2.75
N PHE A 424 16.25 5.69 3.92
CA PHE A 424 15.63 4.59 4.66
C PHE A 424 14.20 4.91 5.11
N GLY A 425 13.93 6.13 5.58
CA GLY A 425 12.59 6.52 6.01
C GLY A 425 11.58 6.47 4.85
N ALA A 426 11.97 7.04 3.71
CA ALA A 426 11.15 6.99 2.49
C ALA A 426 10.98 5.54 1.98
N MET A 427 12.04 4.73 1.98
CA MET A 427 12.01 3.35 1.49
C MET A 427 11.09 2.46 2.33
N VAL A 428 11.15 2.54 3.66
CA VAL A 428 10.29 1.75 4.56
C VAL A 428 8.81 2.11 4.37
N ARG A 429 8.50 3.38 4.08
CA ARG A 429 7.15 3.82 3.70
C ARG A 429 6.74 3.30 2.32
N TYR A 430 7.59 3.43 1.31
CA TYR A 430 7.22 3.12 -0.08
C TYR A 430 7.07 1.63 -0.36
N ARG A 431 7.71 0.77 0.43
CA ARG A 431 7.66 -0.69 0.24
C ARG A 431 6.42 -1.37 0.84
N ILE A 432 5.58 -0.67 1.60
CA ILE A 432 4.42 -1.32 2.25
C ILE A 432 3.52 -2.11 1.29
N PRO A 433 3.31 -1.71 0.00
CA PRO A 433 2.53 -2.51 -0.92
C PRO A 433 3.18 -3.85 -1.28
N CYS A 434 4.51 -3.99 -1.33
CA CYS A 434 5.10 -5.32 -1.55
C CYS A 434 5.09 -6.17 -0.28
N MET A 435 5.32 -5.56 0.88
CA MET A 435 5.43 -6.29 2.15
C MET A 435 4.13 -6.99 2.55
N ILE A 436 2.98 -6.39 2.25
CA ILE A 436 1.66 -6.98 2.54
C ILE A 436 1.36 -8.23 1.71
N PHE A 437 2.11 -8.48 0.63
CA PHE A 437 2.06 -9.73 -0.15
C PHE A 437 3.21 -10.67 0.21
N TYR A 438 4.40 -10.13 0.44
CA TYR A 438 5.59 -10.91 0.77
C TYR A 438 5.46 -11.65 2.10
N ILE A 439 5.05 -10.98 3.18
CA ILE A 439 4.97 -11.59 4.51
C ILE A 439 3.94 -12.73 4.55
N PRO A 440 2.69 -12.58 4.07
CA PRO A 440 1.75 -13.69 3.98
C PRO A 440 2.27 -14.85 3.13
N THR A 441 3.01 -14.56 2.06
CA THR A 441 3.64 -15.61 1.22
C THR A 441 4.62 -16.45 2.03
N LEU A 442 5.48 -15.83 2.83
CA LEU A 442 6.41 -16.55 3.72
C LEU A 442 5.65 -17.41 4.74
N ILE A 443 4.58 -16.86 5.34
CA ILE A 443 3.74 -17.59 6.30
C ILE A 443 3.14 -18.83 5.66
N ILE A 444 2.54 -18.71 4.47
CA ILE A 444 1.92 -19.85 3.76
C ILE A 444 2.97 -20.90 3.40
N LEU A 445 4.16 -20.50 2.97
CA LEU A 445 5.25 -21.42 2.65
C LEU A 445 5.72 -22.21 3.88
N TYR A 446 5.85 -21.53 5.02
CA TYR A 446 6.19 -22.17 6.29
C TYR A 446 5.14 -23.19 6.72
N GLU A 447 3.85 -22.84 6.63
CA GLU A 447 2.78 -23.76 7.02
C GLU A 447 2.66 -24.97 6.09
N ARG A 448 2.77 -24.77 4.77
CA ARG A 448 2.79 -25.88 3.80
C ARG A 448 3.96 -26.82 4.04
N MET A 449 5.14 -26.28 4.40
CA MET A 449 6.28 -27.12 4.79
C MET A 449 5.95 -27.99 6.01
N LYS A 450 5.28 -27.43 7.02
CA LYS A 450 4.91 -28.16 8.24
C LYS A 450 3.92 -29.28 7.94
N SER A 451 2.92 -29.01 7.09
CA SER A 451 1.97 -30.03 6.62
C SER A 451 2.68 -31.19 5.92
N LEU A 452 3.53 -30.89 4.93
CA LEU A 452 4.24 -31.90 4.14
C LEU A 452 5.18 -32.79 4.98
N LYS A 453 5.71 -32.29 6.10
CA LYS A 453 6.51 -33.08 7.03
C LYS A 453 5.63 -34.04 7.83
N LYS A 454 4.51 -33.54 8.37
CA LYS A 454 3.54 -34.34 9.13
C LYS A 454 2.98 -35.50 8.30
N ASP A 455 2.65 -35.24 7.03
CA ASP A 455 2.14 -36.26 6.12
C ASP A 455 3.18 -37.38 5.89
N LYS A 456 4.46 -37.01 5.70
CA LYS A 456 5.55 -37.98 5.53
C LYS A 456 5.83 -38.80 6.79
N GLU A 457 5.75 -38.18 7.96
CA GLU A 457 5.91 -38.88 9.24
C GLU A 457 4.77 -39.88 9.45
N THR A 458 3.53 -39.46 9.19
CA THR A 458 2.35 -40.32 9.27
C THR A 458 2.42 -41.50 8.29
N SER A 459 2.84 -41.28 7.03
CA SER A 459 3.04 -42.37 6.06
C SER A 459 4.17 -43.33 6.45
N ARG A 460 5.23 -42.84 7.12
CA ARG A 460 6.33 -43.69 7.62
C ARG A 460 5.90 -44.55 8.80
N GLU A 461 5.08 -44.02 9.70
CA GLU A 461 4.49 -44.80 10.80
C GLU A 461 3.53 -45.88 10.29
N GLN A 462 2.67 -45.53 9.32
CA GLN A 462 1.78 -46.51 8.68
C GLN A 462 2.52 -47.64 7.96
N ASN A 463 3.68 -47.35 7.34
CA ASN A 463 4.53 -48.35 6.71
C ASN A 463 5.42 -49.13 7.69
N ARG A 464 5.57 -48.68 8.94
CA ARG A 464 6.26 -49.43 10.01
C ARG A 464 5.33 -50.38 10.76
N ASN A 465 4.03 -50.08 10.76
CA ASN A 465 3.00 -50.88 11.42
C ASN A 465 2.32 -51.89 10.48
N LYS A 466 2.72 -51.93 9.20
CA LYS A 466 2.42 -52.99 8.24
C LYS A 466 3.68 -53.83 8.06
#